data_AF-A0A2C5Z365-F1
#
_entry.id   AF-A0A2C5Z365-F1
#
_cell.length_a   1.000
_cell.length_b   1.000
_cell.length_c   1.000
_cell.angle_alpha   90.00
_cell.angle_beta   90.00
_cell.angle_gamma   90.00
#
_symmetry.space_group_name_H-M   'P 1'
#
loop_
_entity.id
_entity.type
_entity.pdbx_description
1 polymer ?
#
loop_
_entity_poly.entity_id
_entity_poly.type
_entity_poly.pdbx_seq_one_letter_code
_entity_poly.pdbx_strand_id
1 'polypeptide(L)'
;MGLSVIQEQRDVILQEIKNITQDDWKCLIVDGTSKKIIDNAVKEDDILNINIATIERIEDRREPNPEMDAIYLLSPEPHIVECLLADFESRRYNRAFLLWTNLLGPSLRRRIDEFPAIRQVRASSKTLFVDFYPRESHLITFRDPWSFPMLYHPACNALVPKHMQTLAQRIAGVCITLGEYPKVRYYRPKSAFHEASVLCSHLARFVQEELDGYAHWDPNFPPPTNRPQANLIITDRSMDLMAPLVHEFTYQAMAHDLLPIKEGDKVTFHTVINQGTADAQDKDMELGDRDKIWVDNRHRHMKDTIDKLMGDFQRFLEQNPHFTDDNADTTNLNAIRDMLAGLPQFQEMKEAYSLHLTMAQECMNLFQHRKLPDIASVEQTMSTGLDEDARKPRNVLESTVRLLDDDAVAPSDRLRLIIIYVLYRGGLIVEDIQKLLTHAALPPQDGEVVANLELLGGKTSHALKETRQPALALFPRDPKAGEPSEEYSLRPWTPTRT
;
A
#
# COMPACT_ATOMS: atom_id res chain seq x y z
N MET A 1 -3.27 2.94 -23.17
CA MET A 1 -2.84 3.16 -21.77
C MET A 1 -3.23 1.93 -20.98
N GLY A 2 -2.36 1.46 -20.09
CA GLY A 2 -2.72 0.38 -19.16
C GLY A 2 -3.82 0.84 -18.20
N LEU A 3 -4.50 -0.13 -17.58
CA LEU A 3 -5.49 0.16 -16.53
C LEU A 3 -4.80 0.89 -15.37
N SER A 4 -5.39 1.96 -14.86
CA SER A 4 -4.91 2.66 -13.66
C SER A 4 -6.07 2.90 -12.74
N VAL A 5 -6.07 2.27 -11.57
CA VAL A 5 -7.17 2.42 -10.61
C VAL A 5 -7.28 3.85 -10.05
N ILE A 6 -6.18 4.62 -10.07
CA ILE A 6 -6.20 6.07 -9.79
C ILE A 6 -7.09 6.78 -10.81
N GLN A 7 -6.90 6.48 -12.10
CA GLN A 7 -7.66 7.09 -13.18
C GLN A 7 -9.14 6.65 -13.16
N GLU A 8 -9.41 5.36 -12.94
CA GLU A 8 -10.78 4.84 -12.84
C GLU A 8 -11.57 5.52 -11.71
N GLN A 9 -10.97 5.63 -10.51
CA GLN A 9 -11.61 6.33 -9.39
C GLN A 9 -11.83 7.82 -9.70
N ARG A 10 -10.82 8.48 -10.29
CA ARG A 10 -10.93 9.89 -10.72
C ARG A 10 -12.10 10.09 -11.67
N ASP A 11 -12.21 9.25 -12.69
CA ASP A 11 -13.19 9.40 -13.76
C ASP A 11 -14.60 9.12 -13.26
N VAL A 12 -14.79 8.12 -12.40
CA VAL A 12 -16.10 7.86 -11.76
C VAL A 12 -16.58 9.05 -10.92
N ILE A 13 -15.70 9.66 -10.14
CA ILE A 13 -16.04 10.84 -9.32
C ILE A 13 -16.40 12.03 -10.22
N LEU A 14 -15.52 12.40 -11.15
CA LEU A 14 -15.72 13.57 -12.00
C LEU A 14 -16.92 13.41 -12.95
N GLN A 15 -17.13 12.22 -13.49
CA GLN A 15 -18.25 11.96 -14.39
C GLN A 15 -19.59 12.07 -13.66
N GLU A 16 -19.69 11.58 -12.42
CA GLU A 16 -20.94 11.74 -11.66
C GLU A 16 -21.21 13.19 -11.27
N ILE A 17 -20.19 13.93 -10.84
CA ILE A 17 -20.33 15.36 -10.54
C ILE A 17 -20.80 16.10 -11.80
N LYS A 18 -20.16 15.85 -12.95
CA LYS A 18 -20.52 16.47 -14.23
C LYS A 18 -21.95 16.12 -14.68
N ASN A 19 -22.38 14.87 -14.47
CA ASN A 19 -23.75 14.44 -14.79
C ASN A 19 -24.82 15.17 -13.96
N ILE A 20 -24.46 15.59 -12.74
CA ILE A 20 -25.34 16.33 -11.83
C ILE A 20 -25.29 17.84 -12.10
N THR A 21 -24.12 18.39 -12.43
CA THR A 21 -23.99 19.83 -12.67
C THR A 21 -24.79 20.25 -13.90
N GLN A 22 -24.72 19.51 -15.01
CA GLN A 22 -25.47 19.82 -16.25
C GLN A 22 -25.34 21.29 -16.68
N ASP A 23 -24.11 21.83 -16.61
CA ASP A 23 -23.74 23.23 -16.90
C ASP A 23 -24.26 24.28 -15.89
N ASP A 24 -25.04 23.89 -14.87
CA ASP A 24 -25.43 24.76 -13.76
C ASP A 24 -24.40 24.72 -12.62
N TRP A 25 -24.11 25.91 -12.06
CA TRP A 25 -23.20 26.04 -10.92
C TRP A 25 -23.79 25.44 -9.64
N LYS A 26 -22.98 24.63 -8.94
CA LYS A 26 -23.35 23.98 -7.68
C LYS A 26 -22.24 24.12 -6.63
N CYS A 27 -22.61 24.03 -5.35
CA CYS A 27 -21.65 23.86 -4.26
C CYS A 27 -21.33 22.37 -4.08
N LEU A 28 -20.07 22.00 -3.89
CA LEU A 28 -19.66 20.64 -3.51
C LEU A 28 -19.40 20.60 -2.00
N ILE A 29 -20.17 19.79 -1.29
CA ILE A 29 -20.08 19.60 0.15
C ILE A 29 -19.49 18.22 0.42
N VAL A 30 -18.38 18.19 1.15
CA VAL A 30 -17.62 16.99 1.49
C VAL A 30 -17.47 16.85 3.00
N ASP A 31 -17.16 15.66 3.48
CA ASP A 31 -16.68 15.42 4.84
C ASP A 31 -15.17 15.13 4.84
N GLY A 32 -14.57 15.01 6.02
CA GLY A 32 -13.14 14.71 6.16
C GLY A 32 -12.69 13.44 5.43
N THR A 33 -13.51 12.38 5.43
CA THR A 33 -13.16 11.11 4.76
C THR A 33 -13.33 11.21 3.25
N SER A 34 -14.46 11.72 2.76
CA SER A 34 -14.66 11.92 1.32
C SER A 34 -13.68 12.92 0.71
N LYS A 35 -13.28 13.97 1.43
CA LYS A 35 -12.23 14.89 0.99
C LYS A 35 -10.91 14.17 0.76
N LYS A 36 -10.50 13.26 1.66
CA LYS A 36 -9.29 12.46 1.48
C LYS A 36 -9.36 11.53 0.27
N ILE A 37 -10.54 10.98 -0.03
CA ILE A 37 -10.77 10.16 -1.23
C ILE A 37 -10.62 11.02 -2.49
N ILE A 38 -11.22 12.21 -2.50
CA ILE A 38 -11.09 13.17 -3.61
C ILE A 38 -9.63 13.58 -3.81
N ASP A 39 -8.98 14.09 -2.76
CA ASP A 39 -7.61 14.61 -2.82
C ASP A 39 -6.59 13.53 -3.25
N ASN A 40 -6.92 12.24 -3.06
CA ASN A 40 -6.10 11.10 -3.48
C ASN A 40 -6.09 10.89 -5.01
N ALA A 41 -7.22 11.11 -5.70
CA ALA A 41 -7.37 10.76 -7.12
C ALA A 41 -7.63 11.97 -8.05
N VAL A 42 -8.18 13.06 -7.52
CA VAL A 42 -8.69 14.19 -8.30
C VAL A 42 -7.95 15.47 -7.90
N LYS A 43 -7.59 16.30 -8.89
CA LYS A 43 -7.07 17.65 -8.61
C LYS A 43 -8.23 18.61 -8.34
N GLU A 44 -8.04 19.54 -7.44
CA GLU A 44 -9.06 20.56 -7.12
C GLU A 44 -9.50 21.33 -8.37
N ASP A 45 -8.56 21.74 -9.22
CA ASP A 45 -8.85 22.42 -10.49
C ASP A 45 -9.77 21.60 -11.41
N ASP A 46 -9.65 20.27 -11.44
CA ASP A 46 -10.51 19.42 -12.26
C ASP A 46 -11.97 19.47 -11.80
N ILE A 47 -12.19 19.67 -10.49
CA ILE A 47 -13.53 19.77 -9.88
C ILE A 47 -14.12 21.15 -10.14
N LEU A 48 -13.33 22.21 -9.96
CA LEU A 48 -13.78 23.58 -10.21
C LEU A 48 -14.15 23.80 -11.68
N ASN A 49 -13.45 23.13 -12.60
CA ASN A 49 -13.69 23.19 -14.04
C ASN A 49 -14.98 22.48 -14.52
N ILE A 50 -15.71 21.79 -13.64
CA ILE A 50 -16.97 21.11 -13.97
C ILE A 50 -18.19 21.77 -13.31
N ASN A 51 -18.18 23.11 -13.23
CA ASN A 51 -19.25 23.97 -12.70
C ASN A 51 -19.47 23.81 -11.19
N ILE A 52 -18.39 23.60 -10.44
CA ILE A 52 -18.40 23.68 -8.98
C ILE A 52 -17.90 25.05 -8.54
N ALA A 53 -18.75 25.79 -7.83
CA ALA A 53 -18.43 27.15 -7.40
C ALA A 53 -17.54 27.17 -6.14
N THR A 54 -17.83 26.28 -5.19
CA THR A 54 -17.11 26.14 -3.93
C THR A 54 -17.01 24.67 -3.53
N ILE A 55 -15.92 24.33 -2.85
CA ILE A 55 -15.75 23.04 -2.16
C ILE A 55 -15.69 23.34 -0.67
N GLU A 56 -16.69 22.88 0.08
CA GLU A 56 -16.82 23.18 1.50
C GLU A 56 -16.95 21.90 2.33
N ARG A 57 -16.52 21.94 3.59
CA ARG A 57 -16.63 20.81 4.51
C ARG A 57 -17.91 20.86 5.32
N ILE A 58 -18.62 19.74 5.42
CA ILE A 58 -19.91 19.67 6.09
C ILE A 58 -19.82 19.93 7.59
N GLU A 59 -18.68 19.56 8.20
CA GLU A 59 -18.40 19.72 9.62
C GLU A 59 -18.07 21.18 9.99
N ASP A 60 -17.68 21.99 9.01
CA ASP A 60 -17.30 23.38 9.21
C ASP A 60 -18.53 24.31 9.19
N ARG A 61 -18.41 25.45 9.86
CA ARG A 61 -19.43 26.51 9.77
C ARG A 61 -19.38 27.13 8.38
N ARG A 62 -20.52 27.09 7.69
CA ARG A 62 -20.70 27.63 6.34
C ARG A 62 -21.79 28.70 6.35
N GLU A 63 -21.76 29.60 5.38
CA GLU A 63 -22.84 30.56 5.16
C GLU A 63 -24.00 29.90 4.41
N PRO A 64 -25.27 30.26 4.69
CA PRO A 64 -26.40 29.76 3.91
C PRO A 64 -26.40 30.32 2.48
N ASN A 65 -26.62 29.46 1.49
CA ASN A 65 -26.79 29.84 0.09
C ASN A 65 -28.05 29.16 -0.50
N PRO A 66 -29.26 29.63 -0.13
CA PRO A 66 -30.52 28.99 -0.49
C PRO A 66 -30.88 29.15 -1.99
N GLU A 67 -30.11 29.91 -2.76
CA GLU A 67 -30.32 30.08 -4.22
C GLU A 67 -29.56 29.05 -5.04
N MET A 68 -28.53 28.40 -4.46
CA MET A 68 -27.67 27.44 -5.15
C MET A 68 -28.00 26.00 -4.74
N ASP A 69 -27.88 25.08 -5.69
CA ASP A 69 -27.97 23.64 -5.43
C ASP A 69 -26.63 23.10 -4.91
N ALA A 70 -26.68 22.06 -4.07
CA ALA A 70 -25.50 21.44 -3.49
C ALA A 70 -25.40 19.95 -3.81
N ILE A 71 -24.19 19.50 -4.14
CA ILE A 71 -23.79 18.11 -4.24
C ILE A 71 -23.12 17.72 -2.92
N TYR A 72 -23.69 16.78 -2.21
CA TYR A 72 -23.13 16.24 -0.96
C TYR A 72 -22.42 14.93 -1.27
N LEU A 73 -21.11 14.96 -1.44
CA LEU A 73 -20.29 13.76 -1.55
C LEU A 73 -19.80 13.37 -0.15
N LEU A 74 -20.46 12.40 0.47
CA LEU A 74 -20.31 12.12 1.90
C LEU A 74 -19.98 10.65 2.20
N SER A 75 -19.22 10.44 3.27
CA SER A 75 -19.02 9.14 3.89
C SER A 75 -20.28 8.69 4.65
N PRO A 76 -20.64 7.38 4.62
CA PRO A 76 -21.86 6.87 5.26
C PRO A 76 -21.71 6.72 6.79
N GLU A 77 -21.29 7.79 7.47
CA GLU A 77 -21.06 7.79 8.91
C GLU A 77 -22.21 8.43 9.70
N PRO A 78 -22.51 7.96 10.93
CA PRO A 78 -23.63 8.48 11.72
C PRO A 78 -23.55 9.99 11.98
N HIS A 79 -22.37 10.49 12.33
CA HIS A 79 -22.19 11.91 12.65
C HIS A 79 -22.31 12.81 11.41
N ILE A 80 -21.90 12.31 10.24
CA ILE A 80 -22.04 13.00 8.95
C ILE A 80 -23.51 13.09 8.53
N VAL A 81 -24.29 12.04 8.78
CA VAL A 81 -25.75 12.06 8.55
C VAL A 81 -26.42 13.12 9.42
N GLU A 82 -26.05 13.26 10.69
CA GLU A 82 -26.63 14.31 11.54
C GLU A 82 -26.25 15.73 11.05
N CYS A 83 -25.02 15.94 10.57
CA CYS A 83 -24.63 17.20 9.93
C CYS A 83 -25.47 17.49 8.67
N LEU A 84 -25.73 16.47 7.84
CA LEU A 84 -26.59 16.60 6.65
C LEU A 84 -28.02 17.00 7.02
N LEU A 85 -28.59 16.40 8.08
CA LEU A 85 -29.94 16.73 8.54
C LEU A 85 -30.03 18.17 9.07
N ALA A 86 -28.98 18.66 9.74
CA ALA A 86 -28.92 20.05 10.18
C ALA A 86 -28.90 21.05 8.99
N ASP A 87 -28.21 20.72 7.90
CA ASP A 87 -28.24 21.52 6.67
C ASP A 87 -29.64 21.52 6.03
N PHE A 88 -30.37 20.40 6.09
CA PHE A 88 -31.73 20.32 5.58
C PHE A 88 -32.72 21.11 6.44
N GLU A 89 -32.56 21.08 7.77
CA GLU A 89 -33.42 21.84 8.70
C GLU A 89 -33.27 23.34 8.50
N SER A 90 -32.05 23.81 8.29
CA SER A 90 -31.75 25.21 8.03
C SER A 90 -32.02 25.65 6.58
N ARG A 91 -32.43 24.74 5.68
CA ARG A 91 -32.55 24.96 4.23
C ARG A 91 -31.33 25.69 3.66
N ARG A 92 -30.14 25.21 4.01
CA ARG A 92 -28.87 25.86 3.65
C ARG A 92 -28.69 26.06 2.15
N TYR A 93 -29.17 25.10 1.35
CA TYR A 93 -29.11 25.12 -0.11
C TYR A 93 -30.49 24.81 -0.69
N ASN A 94 -30.71 25.17 -1.95
CA ASN A 94 -31.99 25.00 -2.63
C ASN A 94 -32.39 23.52 -2.78
N ARG A 95 -31.51 22.72 -3.39
CA ARG A 95 -31.66 21.27 -3.54
C ARG A 95 -30.38 20.52 -3.20
N ALA A 96 -30.52 19.29 -2.73
CA ALA A 96 -29.44 18.42 -2.33
C ALA A 96 -29.34 17.19 -3.25
N PHE A 97 -28.19 17.01 -3.88
CA PHE A 97 -27.81 15.82 -4.65
C PHE A 97 -26.87 14.97 -3.78
N LEU A 98 -27.33 13.81 -3.32
CA LEU A 98 -26.58 13.00 -2.36
C LEU A 98 -25.73 11.96 -3.09
N LEU A 99 -24.42 12.02 -2.89
CA LEU A 99 -23.45 11.02 -3.37
C LEU A 99 -22.78 10.38 -2.16
N TRP A 100 -22.95 9.07 -1.98
CA TRP A 100 -22.30 8.34 -0.89
C TRP A 100 -21.03 7.66 -1.39
N THR A 101 -19.94 7.76 -0.62
CA THR A 101 -18.68 7.07 -0.96
C THR A 101 -18.83 5.55 -0.93
N ASN A 102 -19.70 5.02 -0.05
CA ASN A 102 -20.02 3.60 0.08
C ASN A 102 -21.50 3.40 0.47
N LEU A 103 -21.93 2.15 0.66
CA LEU A 103 -23.30 1.82 1.04
C LEU A 103 -23.72 2.47 2.36
N LEU A 104 -24.86 3.15 2.33
CA LEU A 104 -25.47 3.72 3.52
C LEU A 104 -26.22 2.64 4.29
N GLY A 105 -25.87 2.44 5.57
CA GLY A 105 -26.52 1.46 6.44
C GLY A 105 -28.05 1.67 6.53
N PRO A 106 -28.86 0.60 6.66
CA PRO A 106 -30.33 0.71 6.65
C PRO A 106 -30.90 1.64 7.73
N SER A 107 -30.28 1.71 8.90
CA SER A 107 -30.69 2.61 9.99
C SER A 107 -30.48 4.08 9.62
N LEU A 108 -29.30 4.41 9.06
CA LEU A 108 -28.97 5.75 8.60
C LEU A 108 -29.85 6.17 7.43
N ARG A 109 -30.12 5.25 6.50
CA ARG A 109 -31.03 5.51 5.37
C ARG A 109 -32.44 5.85 5.85
N ARG A 110 -33.01 5.06 6.78
CA ARG A 110 -34.31 5.34 7.38
C ARG A 110 -34.33 6.71 8.07
N ARG A 111 -33.28 7.03 8.81
CA ARG A 111 -33.13 8.32 9.49
C ARG A 111 -33.21 9.51 8.52
N ILE A 112 -32.62 9.40 7.32
CA ILE A 112 -32.72 10.42 6.26
C ILE A 112 -34.13 10.43 5.63
N ASP A 113 -34.68 9.26 5.32
CA ASP A 113 -35.98 9.14 4.67
C ASP A 113 -37.16 9.61 5.56
N GLU A 114 -36.98 9.58 6.89
CA GLU A 114 -37.94 10.08 7.88
C GLU A 114 -37.86 11.61 8.10
N PHE A 115 -36.87 12.30 7.53
CA PHE A 115 -36.71 13.74 7.71
C PHE A 115 -37.89 14.54 7.11
N PRO A 116 -38.49 15.48 7.86
CA PRO A 116 -39.58 16.32 7.35
C PRO A 116 -39.14 17.12 6.13
N ALA A 117 -39.92 17.09 5.04
CA ALA A 117 -39.59 17.76 3.78
C ALA A 117 -38.39 17.19 3.00
N ILE A 118 -37.92 15.96 3.28
CA ILE A 118 -36.89 15.28 2.47
C ILE A 118 -37.23 15.25 0.97
N ARG A 119 -38.52 15.12 0.62
CA ARG A 119 -38.98 15.14 -0.79
C ARG A 119 -38.84 16.50 -1.48
N GLN A 120 -38.76 17.59 -0.71
CA GLN A 120 -38.56 18.95 -1.22
C GLN A 120 -37.07 19.24 -1.38
N VAL A 121 -36.26 18.81 -0.42
CA VAL A 121 -34.82 19.12 -0.36
C VAL A 121 -33.99 18.16 -1.22
N ARG A 122 -34.25 16.85 -1.17
CA ARG A 122 -33.44 15.84 -1.89
C ARG A 122 -33.83 15.77 -3.36
N ALA A 123 -32.91 16.13 -4.25
CA ALA A 123 -33.05 15.95 -5.69
C ALA A 123 -32.76 14.51 -6.13
N SER A 124 -31.67 13.92 -5.65
CA SER A 124 -31.27 12.55 -5.99
C SER A 124 -30.42 11.94 -4.88
N SER A 125 -30.22 10.62 -4.93
CA SER A 125 -29.27 9.92 -4.09
C SER A 125 -28.65 8.74 -4.83
N LYS A 126 -27.32 8.65 -4.83
CA LYS A 126 -26.54 7.59 -5.47
C LYS A 126 -25.35 7.18 -4.58
N THR A 127 -24.88 5.96 -4.75
CA THR A 127 -23.64 5.46 -4.12
C THR A 127 -22.59 5.25 -5.20
N LEU A 128 -21.36 5.74 -4.96
CA LEU A 128 -20.26 5.68 -5.90
C LEU A 128 -19.32 4.48 -5.71
N PHE A 129 -19.31 3.86 -4.52
CA PHE A 129 -18.44 2.72 -4.19
C PHE A 129 -16.94 3.01 -4.27
N VAL A 130 -16.53 4.25 -4.00
CA VAL A 130 -15.15 4.76 -4.09
C VAL A 130 -14.42 4.81 -2.73
N ASP A 131 -14.89 4.09 -1.72
CA ASP A 131 -14.30 4.03 -0.37
C ASP A 131 -13.03 3.16 -0.33
N PHE A 132 -12.00 3.59 -1.07
CA PHE A 132 -10.68 3.00 -1.13
C PHE A 132 -9.65 4.04 -1.60
N TYR A 133 -8.36 3.76 -1.36
CA TYR A 133 -7.27 4.68 -1.68
C TYR A 133 -6.25 4.02 -2.61
N PRO A 134 -6.36 4.26 -3.93
CA PRO A 134 -5.29 3.98 -4.88
C PRO A 134 -3.98 4.63 -4.43
N ARG A 135 -2.96 3.81 -4.19
CA ARG A 135 -1.59 4.27 -3.92
C ARG A 135 -0.75 4.33 -5.17
N GLU A 136 -1.01 3.39 -6.08
CA GLU A 136 -0.40 3.30 -7.40
C GLU A 136 -1.46 2.85 -8.40
N SER A 137 -1.14 2.89 -9.68
CA SER A 137 -2.03 2.43 -10.76
C SER A 137 -2.54 1.00 -10.56
N HIS A 138 -1.80 0.17 -9.83
CA HIS A 138 -2.14 -1.24 -9.57
C HIS A 138 -2.13 -1.61 -8.07
N LEU A 139 -2.07 -0.63 -7.16
CA LEU A 139 -2.06 -0.86 -5.73
C LEU A 139 -3.15 -0.04 -5.05
N ILE A 140 -4.03 -0.73 -4.31
CA ILE A 140 -5.10 -0.11 -3.53
C ILE A 140 -4.84 -0.42 -2.06
N THR A 141 -5.09 0.58 -1.21
CA THR A 141 -5.08 0.42 0.25
C THR A 141 -6.39 0.93 0.83
N PHE A 142 -6.82 0.39 1.97
CA PHE A 142 -7.97 0.92 2.73
C PHE A 142 -7.55 1.88 3.85
N ARG A 143 -6.24 2.13 4.00
CA ARG A 143 -5.63 2.99 5.04
C ARG A 143 -6.15 2.69 6.45
N ASP A 144 -6.32 1.41 6.76
CA ASP A 144 -6.80 0.93 8.05
C ASP A 144 -5.73 0.09 8.76
N PRO A 145 -4.78 0.73 9.48
CA PRO A 145 -3.74 0.01 10.23
C PRO A 145 -4.33 -0.82 11.37
N TRP A 146 -5.53 -0.49 11.86
CA TRP A 146 -6.21 -1.23 12.94
C TRP A 146 -6.86 -2.52 12.46
N SER A 147 -7.08 -2.66 11.14
CA SER A 147 -7.59 -3.91 10.56
C SER A 147 -6.72 -5.11 10.92
N PHE A 148 -5.40 -4.96 10.99
CA PHE A 148 -4.50 -6.08 11.32
C PHE A 148 -4.72 -6.60 12.75
N PRO A 149 -4.54 -5.79 13.81
CA PRO A 149 -4.81 -6.27 15.18
C PRO A 149 -6.27 -6.68 15.36
N MET A 150 -7.23 -6.01 14.74
CA MET A 150 -8.64 -6.40 14.84
C MET A 150 -8.94 -7.79 14.27
N LEU A 151 -8.22 -8.22 13.23
CA LEU A 151 -8.41 -9.53 12.59
C LEU A 151 -7.64 -10.66 13.29
N TYR A 152 -6.46 -10.38 13.85
CA TYR A 152 -5.55 -11.43 14.35
C TYR A 152 -5.40 -11.45 15.87
N HIS A 153 -5.80 -10.39 16.59
CA HIS A 153 -5.70 -10.36 18.04
C HIS A 153 -6.93 -11.04 18.69
N PRO A 154 -6.75 -12.06 19.57
CA PRO A 154 -7.87 -12.83 20.13
C PRO A 154 -8.91 -11.98 20.89
N ALA A 155 -8.47 -10.90 21.56
CA ALA A 155 -9.38 -9.99 22.26
C ALA A 155 -10.36 -9.24 21.34
N CYS A 156 -10.11 -9.23 20.02
CA CYS A 156 -10.95 -8.55 19.04
C CYS A 156 -11.97 -9.49 18.36
N ASN A 157 -12.04 -10.77 18.74
CA ASN A 157 -12.89 -11.78 18.08
C ASN A 157 -14.37 -11.35 17.96
N ALA A 158 -14.92 -10.63 18.94
CA ALA A 158 -16.29 -10.14 18.90
C ALA A 158 -16.53 -9.04 17.84
N LEU A 159 -15.48 -8.33 17.42
CA LEU A 159 -15.54 -7.23 16.45
C LEU A 159 -15.31 -7.70 15.01
N VAL A 160 -14.62 -8.84 14.83
CA VAL A 160 -14.26 -9.42 13.53
C VAL A 160 -15.44 -9.52 12.55
N PRO A 161 -16.64 -10.03 12.92
CA PRO A 161 -17.72 -10.18 11.95
C PRO A 161 -18.19 -8.87 11.34
N LYS A 162 -18.32 -7.82 12.16
CA LYS A 162 -18.71 -6.49 11.71
C LYS A 162 -17.61 -5.88 10.83
N HIS A 163 -16.36 -6.02 11.25
CA HIS A 163 -15.23 -5.52 10.48
C HIS A 163 -15.12 -6.17 9.10
N MET A 164 -15.32 -7.50 9.02
CA MET A 164 -15.31 -8.23 7.75
C MET A 164 -16.41 -7.78 6.78
N GLN A 165 -17.60 -7.42 7.28
CA GLN A 165 -18.66 -6.86 6.44
C GLN A 165 -18.23 -5.52 5.85
N THR A 166 -17.63 -4.64 6.65
CA THR A 166 -17.07 -3.38 6.17
C THR A 166 -15.96 -3.59 5.13
N LEU A 167 -15.04 -4.53 5.38
CA LEU A 167 -14.00 -4.89 4.41
C LEU A 167 -14.60 -5.45 3.11
N ALA A 168 -15.61 -6.31 3.22
CA ALA A 168 -16.27 -6.91 2.06
C ALA A 168 -16.91 -5.84 1.16
N GLN A 169 -17.60 -4.86 1.76
CA GLN A 169 -18.18 -3.74 1.04
C GLN A 169 -17.14 -2.90 0.32
N ARG A 170 -16.00 -2.62 0.97
CA ARG A 170 -14.90 -1.88 0.35
C ARG A 170 -14.26 -2.65 -0.81
N ILE A 171 -14.02 -3.95 -0.64
CA ILE A 171 -13.48 -4.82 -1.69
C ILE A 171 -14.46 -4.95 -2.87
N ALA A 172 -15.74 -5.14 -2.59
CA ALA A 172 -16.78 -5.15 -3.62
C ALA A 172 -16.83 -3.79 -4.34
N GLY A 173 -16.67 -2.68 -3.61
CA GLY A 173 -16.65 -1.35 -4.19
C GLY A 173 -15.50 -1.12 -5.18
N VAL A 174 -14.32 -1.68 -4.90
CA VAL A 174 -13.21 -1.72 -5.88
C VAL A 174 -13.65 -2.44 -7.16
N CYS A 175 -14.25 -3.62 -7.04
CA CYS A 175 -14.69 -4.40 -8.20
C CYS A 175 -15.78 -3.68 -8.99
N ILE A 176 -16.76 -3.07 -8.31
CA ILE A 176 -17.83 -2.28 -8.90
C ILE A 176 -17.27 -1.07 -9.65
N THR A 177 -16.35 -0.33 -9.04
CA THR A 177 -15.70 0.84 -9.65
C THR A 177 -14.93 0.46 -10.91
N LEU A 178 -14.29 -0.71 -10.91
CA LEU A 178 -13.58 -1.25 -12.08
C LEU A 178 -14.49 -1.91 -13.12
N GLY A 179 -15.80 -2.02 -12.86
CA GLY A 179 -16.74 -2.73 -13.74
C GLY A 179 -16.51 -4.24 -13.81
N GLU A 180 -15.98 -4.86 -12.74
CA GLU A 180 -15.62 -6.27 -12.71
C GLU A 180 -16.57 -7.07 -11.79
N TYR A 181 -17.09 -8.19 -12.30
CA TYR A 181 -17.79 -9.21 -11.50
C TYR A 181 -16.94 -10.50 -11.45
N PRO A 182 -15.90 -10.52 -10.59
CA PRO A 182 -14.91 -11.59 -10.59
C PRO A 182 -15.42 -12.90 -9.98
N LYS A 183 -14.80 -14.02 -10.36
CA LYS A 183 -14.90 -15.26 -9.57
C LYS A 183 -14.14 -15.09 -8.28
N VAL A 184 -14.85 -15.11 -7.14
CA VAL A 184 -14.22 -15.02 -5.83
C VAL A 184 -13.58 -16.35 -5.46
N ARG A 185 -12.27 -16.31 -5.20
CA ARG A 185 -11.42 -17.42 -4.75
C ARG A 185 -10.77 -17.01 -3.44
N TYR A 186 -10.40 -18.01 -2.64
CA TYR A 186 -9.77 -17.74 -1.36
C TYR A 186 -8.70 -18.78 -1.03
N TYR A 187 -7.71 -18.33 -0.27
CA TYR A 187 -6.70 -19.20 0.30
C TYR A 187 -7.30 -20.08 1.40
N ARG A 188 -7.05 -21.39 1.31
CA ARG A 188 -7.47 -22.37 2.32
C ARG A 188 -6.29 -23.29 2.64
N PRO A 189 -5.56 -23.03 3.73
CA PRO A 189 -4.48 -23.93 4.17
C PRO A 189 -5.03 -25.33 4.50
N LYS A 190 -4.32 -26.39 4.10
CA LYS A 190 -4.74 -27.79 4.33
C LYS A 190 -4.58 -28.22 5.80
N SER A 191 -3.56 -27.67 6.48
CA SER A 191 -3.16 -28.05 7.84
C SER A 191 -2.95 -26.80 8.70
N ALA A 192 -3.95 -25.92 8.78
CA ALA A 192 -3.87 -24.76 9.65
C ALA A 192 -4.01 -25.13 11.13
N PHE A 193 -3.26 -24.42 11.96
CA PHE A 193 -3.30 -24.53 13.43
C PHE A 193 -3.58 -23.19 14.12
N HIS A 194 -3.93 -22.15 13.36
CA HIS A 194 -4.24 -20.80 13.86
C HIS A 194 -5.71 -20.44 13.57
N GLU A 195 -6.32 -19.67 14.48
CA GLU A 195 -7.74 -19.28 14.38
C GLU A 195 -8.03 -18.46 13.12
N ALA A 196 -7.06 -17.65 12.67
CA ALA A 196 -7.23 -16.79 11.51
C ALA A 196 -7.36 -17.52 10.16
N SER A 197 -7.17 -18.84 10.11
CA SER A 197 -7.28 -19.64 8.88
C SER A 197 -8.67 -19.66 8.24
N VAL A 198 -9.72 -19.32 9.01
CA VAL A 198 -11.09 -19.22 8.49
C VAL A 198 -11.40 -17.86 7.87
N LEU A 199 -10.59 -16.83 8.15
CA LEU A 199 -10.90 -15.44 7.79
C LEU A 199 -11.10 -15.28 6.28
N CYS A 200 -10.21 -15.88 5.47
CA CYS A 200 -10.29 -15.85 4.01
C CYS A 200 -11.63 -16.36 3.47
N SER A 201 -12.14 -17.47 4.04
CA SER A 201 -13.39 -18.07 3.58
C SER A 201 -14.62 -17.22 3.94
N HIS A 202 -14.63 -16.62 5.13
CA HIS A 202 -15.72 -15.73 5.56
C HIS A 202 -15.72 -14.44 4.73
N LEU A 203 -14.55 -13.82 4.55
CA LEU A 203 -14.43 -12.59 3.76
C LEU A 203 -14.82 -12.84 2.29
N ALA A 204 -14.40 -13.96 1.71
CA ALA A 204 -14.79 -14.34 0.35
C ALA A 204 -16.29 -14.50 0.17
N ARG A 205 -16.96 -15.15 1.13
CA ARG A 205 -18.43 -15.25 1.10
C ARG A 205 -19.09 -13.88 1.20
N PHE A 206 -18.65 -13.03 2.12
CA PHE A 206 -19.22 -11.68 2.26
C PHE A 206 -19.00 -10.82 1.01
N VAL A 207 -17.81 -10.88 0.39
CA VAL A 207 -17.54 -10.16 -0.87
C VAL A 207 -18.45 -10.68 -1.99
N GLN A 208 -18.64 -12.00 -2.10
CA GLN A 208 -19.56 -12.57 -3.08
C GLN A 208 -20.99 -12.08 -2.84
N GLU A 209 -21.47 -12.05 -1.60
CA GLU A 209 -22.81 -11.57 -1.23
C GLU A 209 -23.01 -10.08 -1.59
N GLU A 210 -22.01 -9.23 -1.36
CA GLU A 210 -22.06 -7.81 -1.73
C GLU A 210 -22.08 -7.62 -3.26
N LEU A 211 -21.27 -8.39 -4.00
CA LEU A 211 -21.26 -8.35 -5.47
C LEU A 211 -22.57 -8.86 -6.07
N ASP A 212 -23.12 -9.95 -5.54
CA ASP A 212 -24.39 -10.51 -5.99
C ASP A 212 -25.55 -9.54 -5.72
N GLY A 213 -25.53 -8.91 -4.54
CA GLY A 213 -26.50 -7.87 -4.18
C GLY A 213 -26.47 -6.69 -5.15
N TYR A 214 -25.27 -6.23 -5.52
CA TYR A 214 -25.11 -5.15 -6.50
C TYR A 214 -25.55 -5.55 -7.91
N ALA A 215 -25.14 -6.72 -8.39
CA ALA A 215 -25.52 -7.24 -9.72
C ALA A 215 -27.04 -7.48 -9.84
N HIS A 216 -27.70 -7.86 -8.75
CA HIS A 216 -29.16 -7.96 -8.72
C HIS A 216 -29.84 -6.59 -8.80
N TRP A 217 -29.23 -5.56 -8.22
CA TRP A 217 -29.75 -4.20 -8.20
C TRP A 217 -29.51 -3.43 -9.51
N ASP A 218 -28.36 -3.62 -10.17
CA ASP A 218 -28.04 -3.02 -11.47
C ASP A 218 -27.95 -4.09 -12.58
N PRO A 219 -29.00 -4.24 -13.41
CA PRO A 219 -29.02 -5.19 -14.52
C PRO A 219 -27.94 -4.95 -15.60
N ASN A 220 -27.31 -3.77 -15.61
CA ASN A 220 -26.24 -3.44 -16.56
C ASN A 220 -24.84 -3.82 -16.04
N PHE A 221 -24.74 -4.34 -14.81
CA PHE A 221 -23.49 -4.79 -14.22
C PHE A 221 -23.31 -6.31 -14.38
N PRO A 222 -22.10 -6.79 -14.74
CA PRO A 222 -20.94 -6.01 -15.17
C PRO A 222 -21.13 -5.45 -16.60
N PRO A 223 -20.44 -4.35 -16.96
CA PRO A 223 -20.42 -3.85 -18.33
C PRO A 223 -19.99 -4.93 -19.34
N PRO A 224 -20.59 -4.98 -20.54
CA PRO A 224 -20.21 -5.95 -21.57
C PRO A 224 -18.72 -5.85 -21.91
N THR A 225 -18.02 -6.98 -21.91
CA THR A 225 -16.59 -7.03 -22.22
C THR A 225 -16.21 -8.29 -22.99
N ASN A 226 -15.18 -8.17 -23.83
CA ASN A 226 -14.57 -9.31 -24.52
C ASN A 226 -13.49 -10.02 -23.67
N ARG A 227 -13.21 -9.49 -22.47
CA ARG A 227 -12.22 -10.06 -21.55
C ARG A 227 -12.79 -11.30 -20.85
N PRO A 228 -11.96 -12.32 -20.55
CA PRO A 228 -12.40 -13.42 -19.71
C PRO A 228 -12.77 -12.89 -18.32
N GLN A 229 -13.65 -13.61 -17.63
CA GLN A 229 -14.06 -13.24 -16.27
C GLN A 229 -12.84 -13.13 -15.35
N ALA A 230 -12.72 -12.00 -14.66
CA ALA A 230 -11.67 -11.77 -13.68
C ALA A 230 -11.74 -12.77 -12.51
N ASN A 231 -10.63 -12.94 -11.81
CA ASN A 231 -10.58 -13.69 -10.54
C ASN A 231 -10.17 -12.73 -9.42
N LEU A 232 -10.89 -12.79 -8.31
CA LEU A 232 -10.52 -12.10 -7.08
C LEU A 232 -10.02 -13.16 -6.11
N ILE A 233 -8.75 -13.08 -5.71
CA ILE A 233 -8.15 -14.04 -4.78
C ILE A 233 -7.99 -13.34 -3.43
N ILE A 234 -8.65 -13.87 -2.41
CA ILE A 234 -8.54 -13.40 -1.02
C ILE A 234 -7.55 -14.28 -0.28
N THR A 235 -6.55 -13.65 0.32
CA THR A 235 -5.48 -14.32 1.08
C THR A 235 -5.34 -13.69 2.46
N ASP A 236 -4.80 -14.44 3.39
CA ASP A 236 -4.39 -13.95 4.70
C ASP A 236 -2.86 -13.96 4.80
N ARG A 237 -2.32 -13.40 5.89
CA ARG A 237 -0.87 -13.28 6.07
C ARG A 237 -0.17 -14.64 6.20
N SER A 238 -0.89 -15.68 6.61
CA SER A 238 -0.34 -17.05 6.80
C SER A 238 0.04 -17.72 5.48
N MET A 239 -0.39 -17.17 4.34
CA MET A 239 0.07 -17.63 3.02
C MET A 239 1.60 -17.48 2.88
N ASP A 240 2.18 -16.39 3.41
CA ASP A 240 3.62 -16.17 3.35
C ASP A 240 4.08 -15.21 4.47
N LEU A 241 4.80 -15.79 5.42
CA LEU A 241 5.38 -15.09 6.56
C LEU A 241 6.83 -14.69 6.34
N MET A 242 7.51 -15.20 5.30
CA MET A 242 8.90 -14.85 4.99
C MET A 242 8.97 -13.56 4.17
N ALA A 243 8.03 -13.37 3.22
CA ALA A 243 7.97 -12.21 2.35
C ALA A 243 8.10 -10.83 3.00
N PRO A 244 7.43 -10.54 4.13
CA PRO A 244 7.50 -9.22 4.74
C PRO A 244 8.74 -9.07 5.64
N LEU A 245 9.58 -10.10 5.78
CA LEU A 245 10.76 -10.11 6.65
C LEU A 245 12.08 -10.07 5.88
N VAL A 246 12.12 -10.64 4.68
CA VAL A 246 13.34 -10.69 3.85
C VAL A 246 13.64 -9.30 3.30
N HIS A 247 14.92 -8.89 3.35
CA HIS A 247 15.39 -7.67 2.70
C HIS A 247 15.26 -7.81 1.18
N GLU A 248 14.54 -6.89 0.55
CA GLU A 248 14.32 -6.87 -0.89
C GLU A 248 15.07 -5.69 -1.53
N PHE A 249 15.81 -5.96 -2.59
CA PHE A 249 16.73 -4.98 -3.19
C PHE A 249 16.17 -4.31 -4.45
N THR A 250 14.85 -4.37 -4.68
CA THR A 250 14.22 -3.51 -5.69
C THR A 250 14.21 -2.08 -5.17
N TYR A 251 14.28 -1.10 -6.08
CA TYR A 251 14.42 0.29 -5.68
C TYR A 251 13.38 0.73 -4.65
N GLN A 252 12.10 0.48 -4.91
CA GLN A 252 11.03 0.84 -4.01
C GLN A 252 11.05 0.06 -2.70
N ALA A 253 11.17 -1.27 -2.75
CA ALA A 253 11.15 -2.07 -1.52
C ALA A 253 12.33 -1.71 -0.61
N MET A 254 13.53 -1.55 -1.18
CA MET A 254 14.73 -1.17 -0.46
C MET A 254 14.61 0.24 0.12
N ALA A 255 14.05 1.18 -0.63
CA ALA A 255 13.84 2.55 -0.14
C ALA A 255 12.84 2.59 1.03
N HIS A 256 11.72 1.87 0.96
CA HIS A 256 10.74 1.80 2.04
C HIS A 256 11.26 1.05 3.28
N ASP A 257 12.15 0.05 3.09
CA ASP A 257 12.74 -0.70 4.20
C ASP A 257 13.83 0.10 4.94
N LEU A 258 14.69 0.81 4.19
CA LEU A 258 15.91 1.40 4.74
C LEU A 258 15.80 2.90 5.06
N LEU A 259 14.99 3.65 4.32
CA LEU A 259 14.90 5.10 4.44
C LEU A 259 13.71 5.51 5.31
N PRO A 260 13.76 6.68 5.98
CA PRO A 260 12.66 7.20 6.77
C PRO A 260 11.52 7.79 5.90
N ILE A 261 10.97 6.98 4.99
CA ILE A 261 9.82 7.34 4.17
C ILE A 261 8.57 7.41 5.06
N LYS A 262 7.84 8.51 4.97
CA LYS A 262 6.59 8.72 5.71
C LYS A 262 5.41 8.24 4.87
N GLU A 263 4.69 7.24 5.37
CA GLU A 263 3.47 6.74 4.76
C GLU A 263 2.24 7.37 5.42
N GLY A 264 1.77 8.49 4.87
CA GLY A 264 0.56 9.18 5.33
C GLY A 264 -0.52 9.19 4.24
N ASP A 265 -1.28 10.29 4.16
CA ASP A 265 -2.19 10.49 3.03
C ASP A 265 -1.45 10.57 1.69
N LYS A 266 -0.19 11.00 1.74
CA LYS A 266 0.81 10.93 0.67
C LYS A 266 2.04 10.18 1.19
N VAL A 267 2.79 9.56 0.28
CA VAL A 267 4.09 8.95 0.59
C VAL A 267 5.15 10.02 0.37
N THR A 268 5.90 10.37 1.39
CA THR A 268 6.91 11.44 1.30
C THR A 268 8.27 11.04 1.82
N PHE A 269 9.31 11.58 1.20
CA PHE A 269 10.68 11.49 1.66
C PHE A 269 11.20 12.89 1.98
N HIS A 270 11.76 13.04 3.17
CA HIS A 270 12.34 14.30 3.61
C HIS A 270 13.76 14.43 3.10
N THR A 271 14.06 15.48 2.34
CA THR A 271 15.40 15.72 1.79
C THR A 271 15.74 17.20 1.79
N VAL A 272 17.04 17.50 1.77
CA VAL A 272 17.56 18.86 1.60
C VAL A 272 17.80 19.09 0.11
N ILE A 273 17.11 20.06 -0.48
CA ILE A 273 17.36 20.52 -1.84
C ILE A 273 18.48 21.55 -1.83
N ASN A 274 19.33 21.56 -2.87
CA ASN A 274 20.50 22.43 -3.01
C ASN A 274 21.46 22.34 -1.81
N GLN A 275 21.63 21.13 -1.26
CA GLN A 275 22.54 20.90 -0.15
C GLN A 275 23.95 21.42 -0.47
N GLY A 276 24.52 22.24 0.42
CA GLY A 276 25.85 22.83 0.22
C GLY A 276 25.86 24.19 -0.48
N THR A 277 24.70 24.76 -0.85
CA THR A 277 24.59 26.15 -1.33
C THR A 277 23.92 27.06 -0.30
N ALA A 278 23.93 28.38 -0.53
CA ALA A 278 23.22 29.35 0.30
C ALA A 278 21.69 29.18 0.28
N ASP A 279 21.16 28.46 -0.72
CA ASP A 279 19.73 28.23 -0.96
C ASP A 279 19.29 26.82 -0.52
N ALA A 280 20.01 26.21 0.43
CA ALA A 280 19.65 24.91 0.96
C ALA A 280 18.29 24.98 1.69
N GLN A 281 17.36 24.09 1.32
CA GLN A 281 16.01 24.07 1.88
C GLN A 281 15.56 22.64 2.18
N ASP A 282 15.02 22.44 3.37
CA ASP A 282 14.34 21.20 3.75
C ASP A 282 13.01 21.10 3.01
N LYS A 283 12.77 19.98 2.33
CA LYS A 283 11.53 19.74 1.59
C LYS A 283 11.09 18.29 1.74
N ASP A 284 9.79 18.11 2.01
CA ASP A 284 9.14 16.81 1.88
C ASP A 284 8.72 16.62 0.41
N MET A 285 9.34 15.65 -0.26
CA MET A 285 9.05 15.33 -1.65
C MET A 285 8.10 14.14 -1.73
N GLU A 286 7.07 14.24 -2.55
CA GLU A 286 6.05 13.19 -2.74
C GLU A 286 6.54 12.12 -3.71
N LEU A 287 6.45 10.85 -3.31
CA LEU A 287 6.71 9.68 -4.13
C LEU A 287 5.38 9.10 -4.60
N GLY A 288 5.19 8.94 -5.91
CA GLY A 288 3.95 8.38 -6.45
C GLY A 288 3.90 8.34 -7.97
N ASP A 289 2.75 7.96 -8.51
CA ASP A 289 2.55 7.73 -9.95
C ASP A 289 2.67 8.98 -10.85
N ARG A 290 2.75 10.17 -10.25
CA ARG A 290 3.02 11.43 -10.97
C ARG A 290 4.51 11.59 -11.30
N ASP A 291 5.38 10.91 -10.55
CA ASP A 291 6.82 10.91 -10.77
C ASP A 291 7.20 9.80 -11.76
N LYS A 292 7.58 10.18 -12.97
CA LYS A 292 7.96 9.24 -14.03
C LYS A 292 9.26 8.49 -13.70
N ILE A 293 10.21 9.14 -13.03
CA ILE A 293 11.48 8.50 -12.67
C ILE A 293 11.22 7.41 -11.63
N TRP A 294 10.35 7.69 -10.66
CA TRP A 294 9.89 6.70 -9.70
C TRP A 294 9.21 5.51 -10.40
N VAL A 295 8.17 5.75 -11.20
CA VAL A 295 7.40 4.69 -11.87
C VAL A 295 8.27 3.82 -12.79
N ASP A 296 9.20 4.44 -13.53
CA ASP A 296 10.05 3.72 -14.47
C ASP A 296 11.11 2.85 -13.78
N ASN A 297 11.44 3.12 -12.51
CA ASN A 297 12.55 2.45 -11.80
C ASN A 297 12.15 1.71 -10.52
N ARG A 298 10.97 1.96 -9.93
CA ARG A 298 10.57 1.45 -8.61
C ARG A 298 10.69 -0.07 -8.45
N HIS A 299 10.48 -0.83 -9.53
CA HIS A 299 10.56 -2.29 -9.50
C HIS A 299 11.87 -2.86 -10.06
N ARG A 300 12.82 -2.02 -10.50
CA ARG A 300 14.14 -2.46 -10.94
C ARG A 300 15.04 -2.78 -9.74
N HIS A 301 16.04 -3.61 -9.96
CA HIS A 301 17.08 -3.84 -8.97
C HIS A 301 17.85 -2.55 -8.70
N MET A 302 18.23 -2.28 -7.44
CA MET A 302 18.92 -1.04 -7.06
C MET A 302 20.16 -0.75 -7.91
N LYS A 303 21.00 -1.77 -8.15
CA LYS A 303 22.15 -1.71 -9.08
C LYS A 303 21.75 -1.15 -10.45
N ASP A 304 20.77 -1.79 -11.10
CA ASP A 304 20.33 -1.40 -12.44
C ASP A 304 19.62 -0.03 -12.44
N THR A 305 18.96 0.33 -11.33
CA THR A 305 18.39 1.66 -11.13
C THR A 305 19.48 2.73 -11.11
N ILE A 306 20.58 2.51 -10.39
CA ILE A 306 21.71 3.44 -10.35
C ILE A 306 22.31 3.60 -11.76
N ASP A 307 22.57 2.49 -12.46
CA ASP A 307 23.10 2.51 -13.83
C ASP A 307 22.16 3.25 -14.79
N LYS A 308 20.84 3.00 -14.67
CA LYS A 308 19.82 3.67 -15.48
C LYS A 308 19.75 5.17 -15.21
N LEU A 309 19.74 5.59 -13.94
CA LEU A 309 19.69 7.00 -13.54
C LEU A 309 20.93 7.75 -14.03
N MET A 310 22.12 7.17 -13.88
CA MET A 310 23.36 7.75 -14.40
C MET A 310 23.32 7.86 -15.94
N GLY A 311 22.92 6.80 -16.63
CA GLY A 311 22.86 6.78 -18.09
C GLY A 311 21.75 7.66 -18.69
N ASP A 312 20.63 7.88 -17.97
CA ASP A 312 19.62 8.87 -18.37
C ASP A 312 20.15 10.29 -18.20
N PHE A 313 20.85 10.57 -17.10
CA PHE A 313 21.41 11.88 -16.84
C PHE A 313 22.52 12.25 -17.82
N GLN A 314 23.42 11.32 -18.16
CA GLN A 314 24.44 11.52 -19.19
C GLN A 314 23.81 11.86 -20.55
N ARG A 315 22.76 11.13 -20.96
CA ARG A 315 22.02 11.45 -22.19
C ARG A 315 21.34 12.82 -22.13
N PHE A 316 20.87 13.24 -20.96
CA PHE A 316 20.33 14.58 -20.78
C PHE A 316 21.41 15.66 -20.99
N LEU A 317 22.62 15.47 -20.45
CA LEU A 317 23.75 16.38 -20.66
C LEU A 317 24.17 16.43 -22.14
N GLU A 318 24.26 15.29 -22.82
CA GLU A 318 24.59 15.20 -24.26
C GLU A 318 23.60 15.97 -25.13
N GLN A 319 22.31 15.96 -24.77
CA GLN A 319 21.26 16.71 -25.47
C GLN A 319 21.30 18.21 -25.15
N ASN A 320 22.00 18.60 -24.09
CA ASN A 320 22.06 19.97 -23.58
C ASN A 320 23.51 20.43 -23.34
N PRO A 321 24.39 20.41 -24.37
CA PRO A 321 25.83 20.66 -24.22
C PRO A 321 26.17 22.09 -23.78
N HIS A 322 25.23 23.03 -23.87
CA HIS A 322 25.39 24.41 -23.37
C HIS A 322 25.50 24.50 -21.84
N PHE A 323 25.32 23.38 -21.13
CA PHE A 323 25.25 23.32 -19.67
C PHE A 323 26.36 22.46 -19.03
N THR A 324 27.26 21.90 -19.84
CA THR A 324 28.40 21.11 -19.39
C THR A 324 29.68 21.91 -19.54
N ASP A 325 30.42 22.09 -18.44
CA ASP A 325 31.84 22.45 -18.54
C ASP A 325 32.63 21.24 -19.05
N ASP A 326 33.56 21.45 -20.00
CA ASP A 326 34.37 20.39 -20.63
C ASP A 326 35.22 19.55 -19.63
N ASN A 327 35.27 19.95 -18.35
CA ASN A 327 36.06 19.30 -17.28
C ASN A 327 35.21 18.63 -16.18
N ALA A 328 33.89 18.49 -16.34
CA ALA A 328 33.04 17.89 -15.32
C ALA A 328 33.13 16.36 -15.28
N ASP A 329 33.41 15.78 -14.10
CA ASP A 329 33.40 14.32 -13.89
C ASP A 329 31.95 13.82 -13.83
N THR A 330 31.50 13.16 -14.90
CA THR A 330 30.13 12.63 -15.07
C THR A 330 30.00 11.15 -14.70
N THR A 331 31.04 10.57 -14.08
CA THR A 331 31.09 9.13 -13.76
C THR A 331 30.69 8.80 -12.31
N ASN A 332 30.50 9.82 -11.47
CA ASN A 332 30.18 9.67 -10.05
C ASN A 332 28.84 10.29 -9.70
N LEU A 333 28.02 9.58 -8.91
CA LEU A 333 26.72 10.04 -8.39
C LEU A 333 26.82 11.40 -7.70
N ASN A 334 27.86 11.62 -6.89
CA ASN A 334 28.04 12.89 -6.17
C ASN A 334 28.29 14.06 -7.13
N ALA A 335 29.11 13.84 -8.15
CA ALA A 335 29.43 14.87 -9.13
C ALA A 335 28.21 15.23 -9.99
N ILE A 336 27.39 14.23 -10.36
CA ILE A 336 26.10 14.43 -11.04
C ILE A 336 25.15 15.27 -10.20
N ARG A 337 25.03 14.96 -8.90
CA ARG A 337 24.20 15.73 -7.96
C ARG A 337 24.66 17.19 -7.85
N ASP A 338 25.96 17.42 -7.82
CA ASP A 338 26.52 18.77 -7.71
C ASP A 338 26.35 19.57 -9.03
N MET A 339 26.48 18.92 -10.19
CA MET A 339 26.20 19.53 -11.50
C MET A 339 24.74 19.98 -11.66
N LEU A 340 23.79 19.17 -11.15
CA LEU A 340 22.38 19.51 -11.14
C LEU A 340 22.11 20.87 -10.47
N ALA A 341 22.93 21.28 -9.49
CA ALA A 341 22.77 22.56 -8.81
C ALA A 341 22.79 23.77 -9.77
N GLY A 342 23.52 23.71 -10.89
CA GLY A 342 23.75 24.82 -11.82
C GLY A 342 22.68 25.05 -12.90
N LEU A 343 21.58 24.29 -12.94
CA LEU A 343 20.59 24.32 -14.04
C LEU A 343 19.23 24.96 -13.65
N PRO A 344 19.04 26.28 -13.83
CA PRO A 344 17.80 26.96 -13.41
C PRO A 344 16.59 26.70 -14.32
N GLN A 345 16.80 26.34 -15.59
CA GLN A 345 15.71 26.20 -16.58
C GLN A 345 14.94 24.87 -16.48
N PHE A 346 15.44 23.88 -15.72
CA PHE A 346 14.86 22.55 -15.59
C PHE A 346 14.60 22.16 -14.14
N GLN A 347 14.03 23.08 -13.36
CA GLN A 347 13.91 22.91 -11.90
C GLN A 347 13.13 21.66 -11.48
N GLU A 348 11.97 21.36 -12.09
CA GLU A 348 11.17 20.17 -11.73
C GLU A 348 11.93 18.86 -11.99
N MET A 349 12.55 18.75 -13.16
CA MET A 349 13.33 17.56 -13.53
C MET A 349 14.58 17.42 -12.67
N LYS A 350 15.27 18.54 -12.38
CA LYS A 350 16.41 18.60 -11.47
C LYS A 350 16.03 18.08 -10.08
N GLU A 351 14.92 18.56 -9.52
CA GLU A 351 14.43 18.12 -8.22
C GLU A 351 14.13 16.62 -8.20
N ALA A 352 13.47 16.09 -9.24
CA ALA A 352 13.17 14.67 -9.34
C ALA A 352 14.43 13.78 -9.44
N TYR A 353 15.40 14.13 -10.30
CA TYR A 353 16.67 13.38 -10.38
C TYR A 353 17.46 13.48 -9.08
N SER A 354 17.56 14.68 -8.49
CA SER A 354 18.26 14.89 -7.22
C SER A 354 17.67 14.04 -6.11
N LEU A 355 16.34 13.93 -6.04
CA LEU A 355 15.62 13.08 -5.09
C LEU A 355 16.05 11.61 -5.24
N HIS A 356 15.92 11.06 -6.44
CA HIS A 356 16.17 9.63 -6.66
C HIS A 356 17.64 9.24 -6.51
N LEU A 357 18.57 10.10 -6.94
CA LEU A 357 20.01 9.89 -6.73
C LEU A 357 20.35 9.92 -5.24
N THR A 358 19.76 10.85 -4.48
CA THR A 358 19.97 10.94 -3.02
C THR A 358 19.44 9.69 -2.33
N MET A 359 18.20 9.27 -2.62
CA MET A 359 17.62 8.05 -2.06
C MET A 359 18.46 6.80 -2.39
N ALA A 360 18.90 6.66 -3.65
CA ALA A 360 19.73 5.52 -4.07
C ALA A 360 21.08 5.51 -3.33
N GLN A 361 21.72 6.67 -3.20
CA GLN A 361 22.99 6.81 -2.47
C GLN A 361 22.83 6.47 -0.98
N GLU A 362 21.79 6.97 -0.33
CA GLU A 362 21.51 6.66 1.07
C GLU A 362 21.22 5.17 1.28
N CYS A 363 20.43 4.54 0.39
CA CYS A 363 20.19 3.11 0.41
C CYS A 363 21.50 2.31 0.31
N MET A 364 22.40 2.69 -0.61
CA MET A 364 23.67 1.98 -0.80
C MET A 364 24.64 2.19 0.37
N ASN A 365 24.64 3.37 0.99
CA ASN A 365 25.40 3.61 2.22
C ASN A 365 24.90 2.67 3.33
N LEU A 366 23.59 2.59 3.55
CA LEU A 366 23.01 1.69 4.55
C LEU A 366 23.25 0.22 4.23
N PHE A 367 23.17 -0.17 2.96
CA PHE A 367 23.45 -1.52 2.49
C PHE A 367 24.84 -2.01 2.90
N GLN A 368 25.86 -1.17 2.70
CA GLN A 368 27.24 -1.50 3.09
C GLN A 368 27.45 -1.40 4.61
N HIS A 369 27.00 -0.30 5.23
CA HIS A 369 27.26 -0.05 6.65
C HIS A 369 26.52 -1.00 7.59
N ARG A 370 25.34 -1.50 7.21
CA ARG A 370 24.55 -2.43 8.02
C ARG A 370 24.78 -3.90 7.67
N LYS A 371 25.79 -4.21 6.85
CA LYS A 371 26.10 -5.57 6.38
C LYS A 371 24.90 -6.30 5.77
N LEU A 372 24.04 -5.57 5.05
CA LEU A 372 22.88 -6.16 4.38
C LEU A 372 23.23 -7.28 3.38
N PRO A 373 24.38 -7.28 2.68
CA PRO A 373 24.79 -8.44 1.87
C PRO A 373 24.84 -9.75 2.67
N ASP A 374 25.47 -9.70 3.86
CA ASP A 374 25.68 -10.88 4.69
C ASP A 374 24.36 -11.36 5.31
N ILE A 375 23.54 -10.41 5.76
CA ILE A 375 22.18 -10.66 6.26
C ILE A 375 21.35 -11.33 5.18
N ALA A 376 21.29 -10.73 3.99
CA ALA A 376 20.48 -11.23 2.89
C ALA A 376 20.92 -12.63 2.45
N SER A 377 22.21 -12.95 2.42
CA SER A 377 22.67 -14.32 2.11
C SER A 377 22.06 -15.35 3.08
N VAL A 378 22.03 -15.06 4.38
CA VAL A 378 21.44 -15.94 5.39
C VAL A 378 19.90 -15.97 5.28
N GLU A 379 19.25 -14.82 5.05
CA GLU A 379 17.81 -14.73 4.84
C GLU A 379 17.36 -15.54 3.62
N GLN A 380 18.05 -15.41 2.48
CA GLN A 380 17.78 -16.18 1.26
C GLN A 380 17.96 -17.67 1.49
N THR A 381 19.01 -18.05 2.22
CA THR A 381 19.27 -19.45 2.57
C THR A 381 18.13 -20.05 3.41
N MET A 382 17.66 -19.31 4.42
CA MET A 382 16.56 -19.74 5.29
C MET A 382 15.20 -19.73 4.59
N SER A 383 14.97 -18.74 3.71
CA SER A 383 13.70 -18.58 3.02
C SER A 383 13.54 -19.60 1.90
N THR A 384 14.61 -19.93 1.17
CA THR A 384 14.59 -20.94 0.09
C THR A 384 14.82 -22.37 0.59
N GLY A 385 15.44 -22.53 1.76
CA GLY A 385 15.91 -23.82 2.26
C GLY A 385 17.09 -24.40 1.47
N LEU A 386 17.74 -23.58 0.63
CA LEU A 386 18.87 -23.93 -0.23
C LEU A 386 20.01 -22.93 -0.04
N ASP A 387 21.26 -23.39 -0.16
CA ASP A 387 22.43 -22.51 -0.25
C ASP A 387 22.63 -21.97 -1.69
N GLU A 388 23.68 -21.17 -1.89
CA GLU A 388 24.04 -20.58 -3.20
C GLU A 388 24.27 -21.64 -4.29
N ASP A 389 24.65 -22.86 -3.92
CA ASP A 389 24.84 -24.00 -4.82
C ASP A 389 23.56 -24.82 -5.03
N ALA A 390 22.39 -24.30 -4.62
CA ALA A 390 21.09 -24.98 -4.64
C ALA A 390 21.08 -26.32 -3.85
N ARG A 391 21.90 -26.43 -2.79
CA ARG A 391 21.98 -27.60 -1.92
C ARG A 391 21.40 -27.31 -0.54
N LYS A 392 21.13 -28.38 0.23
CA LYS A 392 20.64 -28.23 1.60
C LYS A 392 21.71 -27.54 2.46
N PRO A 393 21.40 -26.38 3.05
CA PRO A 393 22.40 -25.57 3.74
C PRO A 393 22.88 -26.24 5.03
N ARG A 394 24.17 -26.02 5.34
CA ARG A 394 24.82 -26.47 6.57
C ARG A 394 25.18 -25.24 7.41
N ASN A 395 25.30 -25.43 8.72
CA ASN A 395 25.79 -24.40 9.66
C ASN A 395 24.98 -23.08 9.69
N VAL A 396 23.71 -23.08 9.27
CA VAL A 396 22.86 -21.88 9.26
C VAL A 396 22.83 -21.19 10.63
N LEU A 397 22.71 -21.95 11.72
CA LEU A 397 22.73 -21.39 13.09
C LEU A 397 24.03 -20.64 13.40
N GLU A 398 25.18 -21.16 12.97
CA GLU A 398 26.48 -20.52 13.21
C GLU A 398 26.56 -19.19 12.48
N SER A 399 26.15 -19.15 11.21
CA SER A 399 26.08 -17.92 10.43
C SER A 399 25.11 -16.90 11.04
N THR A 400 23.92 -17.34 11.47
CA THR A 400 22.95 -16.48 12.14
C THR A 400 23.52 -15.90 13.45
N VAL A 401 24.08 -16.73 14.33
CA VAL A 401 24.62 -16.29 15.63
C VAL A 401 25.78 -15.29 15.47
N ARG A 402 26.62 -15.44 14.43
CA ARG A 402 27.66 -14.46 14.10
C ARG A 402 27.09 -13.09 13.76
N LEU A 403 26.02 -13.04 12.97
CA LEU A 403 25.36 -11.77 12.61
C LEU A 403 24.63 -11.14 13.80
N LEU A 404 24.09 -11.94 14.72
CA LEU A 404 23.40 -11.44 15.91
C LEU A 404 24.33 -10.72 16.89
N ASP A 405 25.63 -11.04 16.90
CA ASP A 405 26.66 -10.43 17.75
C ASP A 405 27.38 -9.24 17.07
N ASP A 406 27.03 -8.92 15.83
CA ASP A 406 27.74 -7.93 15.05
C ASP A 406 27.20 -6.51 15.29
N ASP A 407 28.07 -5.61 15.76
CA ASP A 407 27.71 -4.22 16.06
C ASP A 407 27.22 -3.43 14.84
N ALA A 408 27.54 -3.87 13.62
CA ALA A 408 27.05 -3.24 12.39
C ALA A 408 25.57 -3.59 12.11
N VAL A 409 25.06 -4.68 12.66
CA VAL A 409 23.69 -5.17 12.42
C VAL A 409 22.72 -4.51 13.40
N ALA A 410 21.70 -3.83 12.87
CA ALA A 410 20.74 -3.10 13.68
C ALA A 410 19.84 -4.03 14.51
N PRO A 411 19.33 -3.59 15.69
CA PRO A 411 18.46 -4.42 16.52
C PRO A 411 17.21 -4.96 15.79
N SER A 412 16.61 -4.16 14.91
CA SER A 412 15.47 -4.60 14.07
C SER A 412 15.84 -5.77 13.16
N ASP A 413 17.03 -5.73 12.58
CA ASP A 413 17.51 -6.76 11.64
C ASP A 413 17.89 -8.04 12.39
N ARG A 414 18.43 -7.91 13.61
CA ARG A 414 18.65 -9.04 14.53
C ARG A 414 17.32 -9.74 14.86
N LEU A 415 16.28 -8.98 15.17
CA LEU A 415 14.95 -9.53 15.43
C LEU A 415 14.36 -10.23 14.19
N ARG A 416 14.46 -9.60 13.00
CA ARG A 416 14.06 -10.21 11.72
C ARG A 416 14.76 -11.54 11.49
N LEU A 417 16.09 -11.60 11.68
CA LEU A 417 16.88 -12.82 11.55
C LEU A 417 16.43 -13.92 12.51
N ILE A 418 16.15 -13.59 13.77
CA ILE A 418 15.63 -14.55 14.75
C ILE A 418 14.26 -15.09 14.32
N ILE A 419 13.37 -14.20 13.86
CA ILE A 419 12.04 -14.61 13.38
C ILE A 419 12.18 -15.56 12.18
N ILE A 420 12.95 -15.18 11.15
CA ILE A 420 13.16 -15.99 9.95
C ILE A 420 13.77 -17.34 10.34
N TYR A 421 14.73 -17.37 11.27
CA TYR A 421 15.32 -18.61 11.75
C TYR A 421 14.32 -19.51 12.48
N VAL A 422 13.47 -18.94 13.33
CA VAL A 422 12.40 -19.69 14.04
C VAL A 422 11.42 -20.30 13.04
N LEU A 423 10.97 -19.52 12.06
CA LEU A 423 10.06 -19.97 11.00
C LEU A 423 10.70 -21.07 10.14
N TYR A 424 11.94 -20.87 9.69
CA TYR A 424 12.71 -21.86 8.93
C TYR A 424 12.86 -23.19 9.67
N ARG A 425 13.05 -23.15 10.99
CA ARG A 425 13.23 -24.34 11.82
C ARG A 425 11.91 -25.05 12.15
N GLY A 426 10.76 -24.45 11.84
CA GLY A 426 9.44 -24.96 12.22
C GLY A 426 9.21 -24.90 13.73
N GLY A 427 9.71 -23.84 14.36
CA GLY A 427 9.66 -23.63 15.80
C GLY A 427 10.92 -24.10 16.55
N LEU A 428 11.16 -23.47 17.70
CA LEU A 428 12.26 -23.74 18.61
C LEU A 428 11.74 -24.00 20.03
N ILE A 429 12.63 -24.44 20.91
CA ILE A 429 12.38 -24.46 22.34
C ILE A 429 12.39 -23.01 22.84
N VAL A 430 11.45 -22.64 23.71
CA VAL A 430 11.28 -21.25 24.16
C VAL A 430 12.55 -20.71 24.84
N GLU A 431 13.22 -21.55 25.63
CA GLU A 431 14.49 -21.20 26.26
C GLU A 431 15.61 -20.92 25.25
N ASP A 432 15.60 -21.56 24.07
CA ASP A 432 16.57 -21.28 23.02
C ASP A 432 16.27 -19.97 22.30
N ILE A 433 14.99 -19.59 22.14
CA ILE A 433 14.61 -18.27 21.65
C ILE A 433 15.10 -17.18 22.62
N GLN A 434 14.89 -17.38 23.93
CA GLN A 434 15.38 -16.47 24.96
C GLN A 434 16.92 -16.31 24.94
N LYS A 435 17.65 -17.40 24.71
CA LYS A 435 19.11 -17.33 24.54
C LYS A 435 19.52 -16.53 23.30
N LEU A 436 18.83 -16.72 22.17
CA LEU A 436 19.09 -15.96 20.94
C LEU A 436 18.82 -14.46 21.14
N LEU A 437 17.72 -14.10 21.80
CA LEU A 437 17.41 -12.70 22.14
C LEU A 437 18.47 -12.08 23.06
N THR A 438 18.89 -12.83 24.08
CA THR A 438 19.94 -12.39 25.02
C THR A 438 21.27 -12.19 24.31
N HIS A 439 21.65 -13.15 23.44
CA HIS A 439 22.86 -13.07 22.61
C HIS A 439 22.82 -11.88 21.65
N ALA A 440 21.66 -11.57 21.08
CA ALA A 440 21.46 -10.43 20.19
C ALA A 440 21.34 -9.07 20.91
N ALA A 441 21.43 -9.05 22.26
CA ALA A 441 21.19 -7.89 23.11
C ALA A 441 19.80 -7.23 22.89
N LEU A 442 18.79 -8.04 22.59
CA LEU A 442 17.41 -7.58 22.38
C LEU A 442 16.60 -7.60 23.69
N PRO A 443 15.63 -6.68 23.86
CA PRO A 443 14.79 -6.64 25.04
C PRO A 443 13.89 -7.90 25.14
N PRO A 444 13.58 -8.38 26.36
CA PRO A 444 12.77 -9.61 26.54
C PRO A 444 11.38 -9.56 25.89
N GLN A 445 10.80 -8.36 25.75
CA GLN A 445 9.50 -8.13 25.11
C GLN A 445 9.48 -8.53 23.62
N ASP A 446 10.64 -8.56 22.95
CA ASP A 446 10.72 -9.02 21.57
C ASP A 446 10.41 -10.51 21.44
N GLY A 447 10.52 -11.27 22.54
CA GLY A 447 10.02 -12.64 22.62
C GLY A 447 8.51 -12.74 22.39
N GLU A 448 7.73 -11.73 22.78
CA GLU A 448 6.30 -11.67 22.50
C GLU A 448 6.03 -11.43 21.01
N VAL A 449 6.85 -10.63 20.34
CA VAL A 449 6.77 -10.43 18.87
C VAL A 449 6.97 -11.76 18.15
N VAL A 450 7.99 -12.53 18.54
CA VAL A 450 8.24 -13.87 17.99
C VAL A 450 7.05 -14.79 18.28
N ALA A 451 6.58 -14.87 19.53
CA ALA A 451 5.46 -15.73 19.91
C ALA A 451 4.16 -15.40 19.16
N ASN A 452 3.87 -14.11 18.95
CA ASN A 452 2.67 -13.64 18.28
C ASN A 452 2.57 -14.06 16.81
N LEU A 453 3.66 -14.54 16.18
CA LEU A 453 3.59 -15.14 14.84
C LEU A 453 2.72 -16.41 14.81
N GLU A 454 2.51 -17.09 15.95
CA GLU A 454 1.57 -18.22 16.02
C GLU A 454 0.14 -17.79 15.69
N LEU A 455 -0.26 -16.55 16.02
CA LEU A 455 -1.55 -15.98 15.64
C LEU A 455 -1.71 -15.83 14.11
N LEU A 456 -0.58 -15.72 13.41
CA LEU A 456 -0.49 -15.59 11.95
C LEU A 456 -0.21 -16.92 11.24
N GLY A 457 -0.23 -18.05 11.96
CA GLY A 457 0.07 -19.37 11.40
C GLY A 457 1.55 -19.70 11.27
N GLY A 458 2.43 -18.92 11.90
CA GLY A 458 3.86 -19.20 12.00
C GLY A 458 4.15 -20.03 13.24
N LYS A 459 4.64 -21.26 13.07
CA LYS A 459 4.96 -22.11 14.22
C LYS A 459 6.24 -21.60 14.89
N THR A 460 6.15 -21.16 16.14
CA THR A 460 7.30 -20.56 16.84
C THR A 460 7.87 -21.46 17.93
N SER A 461 7.00 -22.25 18.57
CA SER A 461 7.38 -23.21 19.60
C SER A 461 7.44 -24.65 19.07
N HIS A 462 8.35 -25.46 19.62
CA HIS A 462 8.47 -26.89 19.30
C HIS A 462 8.78 -27.71 20.56
N ALA A 463 7.95 -28.71 20.86
CA ALA A 463 8.19 -29.61 21.99
C ALA A 463 9.19 -30.72 21.62
N LEU A 464 10.07 -31.12 22.55
CA LEU A 464 11.16 -32.09 22.29
C LEU A 464 10.73 -33.42 21.67
N LYS A 465 9.50 -33.88 21.92
CA LYS A 465 8.95 -35.15 21.41
C LYS A 465 8.09 -35.00 20.17
N GLU A 466 7.90 -33.78 19.69
CA GLU A 466 7.07 -33.51 18.52
C GLU A 466 7.80 -33.89 17.23
N THR A 467 7.09 -34.51 16.29
CA THR A 467 7.67 -34.85 14.98
C THR A 467 7.64 -33.61 14.09
N ARG A 468 8.80 -33.18 13.59
CA ARG A 468 8.90 -32.08 12.63
C ARG A 468 8.26 -32.49 11.31
N GLN A 469 7.16 -31.85 10.95
CA GLN A 469 6.62 -31.95 9.61
C GLN A 469 7.35 -30.96 8.69
N PRO A 470 7.85 -31.39 7.52
CA PRO A 470 8.39 -30.45 6.56
C PRO A 470 7.28 -29.52 6.09
N ALA A 471 7.54 -28.21 6.07
CA ALA A 471 6.66 -27.25 5.42
C ALA A 471 6.56 -27.62 3.93
N LEU A 472 5.33 -27.71 3.43
CA LEU A 472 5.09 -27.95 2.01
C LEU A 472 4.97 -26.58 1.34
N ALA A 473 5.84 -26.31 0.36
CA ALA A 473 5.74 -25.12 -0.47
C ALA A 473 4.34 -25.04 -1.10
N LEU A 474 3.70 -23.87 -1.00
CA LEU A 474 2.37 -23.63 -1.58
C LEU A 474 2.38 -23.75 -3.10
N PHE A 475 3.47 -23.28 -3.72
CA PHE A 475 3.70 -23.38 -5.16
C PHE A 475 5.05 -24.05 -5.44
N PRO A 476 5.11 -25.39 -5.49
CA PRO A 476 6.34 -26.11 -5.78
C PRO A 476 6.88 -25.72 -7.16
N ARG A 477 8.21 -25.60 -7.28
CA ARG A 477 8.88 -25.29 -8.56
C ARG A 477 8.55 -26.37 -9.59
N ASP A 478 8.23 -25.95 -10.81
CA ASP A 478 8.19 -26.87 -11.95
C ASP A 478 9.65 -27.26 -12.27
N PRO A 479 10.04 -28.54 -12.14
CA PRO A 479 11.41 -28.98 -12.44
C PRO A 479 11.82 -28.76 -13.92
N LYS A 480 10.90 -28.36 -14.80
CA LYS A 480 11.16 -28.02 -16.20
C LYS A 480 11.31 -26.53 -16.47
N ALA A 481 11.04 -25.65 -15.50
CA ALA A 481 11.27 -24.22 -15.65
C ALA A 481 12.79 -23.96 -15.63
N GLY A 482 13.29 -23.14 -16.56
CA GLY A 482 14.72 -22.81 -16.65
C GLY A 482 15.25 -22.17 -15.37
N GLU A 483 16.54 -22.36 -15.09
CA GLU A 483 17.22 -21.76 -13.95
C GLU A 483 17.15 -20.22 -14.03
N PRO A 484 16.96 -19.51 -12.89
CA PRO A 484 17.08 -18.06 -12.86
C PRO A 484 18.48 -17.63 -13.32
N SER A 485 18.58 -16.47 -13.97
CA SER A 485 19.87 -15.84 -14.31
C SER A 485 20.78 -15.75 -13.07
N GLU A 486 22.05 -16.16 -13.22
CA GLU A 486 23.11 -16.06 -12.18
C GLU A 486 23.36 -14.62 -11.70
N GLU A 487 22.87 -13.61 -12.42
CA GLU A 487 23.18 -12.20 -12.23
C GLU A 487 22.62 -11.60 -10.92
N TYR A 488 21.77 -12.34 -10.19
CA TYR A 488 21.18 -11.92 -8.91
C TYR A 488 21.22 -13.04 -7.85
N SER A 489 22.42 -13.48 -7.45
CA SER A 489 22.62 -14.49 -6.39
C SER A 489 21.97 -14.11 -5.04
N LEU A 490 21.69 -12.83 -4.80
CA LEU A 490 20.94 -12.33 -3.63
C LEU A 490 19.41 -12.35 -3.81
N ARG A 491 18.87 -12.88 -4.92
CA ARG A 491 17.42 -13.02 -5.16
C ARG A 491 16.94 -14.38 -5.73
N PRO A 492 17.35 -15.54 -5.18
CA PRO A 492 16.74 -16.81 -5.54
C PRO A 492 15.31 -16.98 -4.99
N TRP A 493 14.94 -16.24 -3.93
CA TRP A 493 13.63 -16.31 -3.31
C TRP A 493 12.56 -15.58 -4.13
N THR A 494 11.35 -16.14 -4.12
CA THR A 494 10.16 -15.56 -4.75
C THR A 494 9.01 -15.74 -3.77
N PRO A 495 8.17 -14.70 -3.54
CA PRO A 495 7.01 -14.83 -2.66
C PRO A 495 6.21 -16.10 -2.95
N THR A 496 5.80 -16.80 -1.89
CA THR A 496 4.94 -17.99 -1.86
C THR A 496 5.51 -19.30 -2.45
N ARG A 497 6.75 -19.32 -2.95
CA ARG A 497 7.36 -20.49 -3.62
C ARG A 497 8.12 -21.46 -2.69
N THR A 498 8.07 -21.24 -1.39
CA THR A 498 8.83 -21.94 -0.34
C THR A 498 7.90 -22.22 0.81
#